data_AF-A0A318NIF7-F1
#
_entry.id   AF-A0A318NIF7-F1
#
_cell.length_a   1.000
_cell.length_b   1.000
_cell.length_c   1.000
_cell.angle_alpha   90.00
_cell.angle_beta   90.00
_cell.angle_gamma   90.00
#
_symmetry.space_group_name_H-M   'P 1'
#
loop_
_entity.id
_entity.type
_entity.pdbx_description
1 polymer ?
#
loop_
_entity_poly.entity_id
_entity_poly.type
_entity_poly.pdbx_seq_one_letter_code
_entity_poly.pdbx_strand_id
1 'polypeptide(L)'
;MSWDVLIFHAPADAGSVDQMPEDFDPPPLGTGPDVRRRLRDNLQDLDLSDPEWGHLVGPTWHIELNIGSHDPVDSIMLYVRGGGDDVLAVVARIVASVGGRALDVSTGEFLTGEPTQTVGWHGFQQYRDQILRGS
;
A
#
# COMPACT_ATOMS: atom_id res chain seq x y z
N MET A 1 15.64 0.60 -0.71
CA MET A 1 14.82 -0.32 0.10
C MET A 1 13.55 0.41 0.49
N SER A 2 12.41 -0.28 0.44
CA SER A 2 11.08 0.17 0.86
C SER A 2 10.40 -0.93 1.68
N TRP A 3 9.40 -0.56 2.45
CA TRP A 3 8.36 -1.46 2.91
C TRP A 3 7.28 -1.49 1.84
N ASP A 4 7.01 -2.67 1.29
CA ASP A 4 6.15 -2.83 0.13
C ASP A 4 4.77 -3.35 0.57
N VAL A 5 3.72 -2.68 0.09
CA VAL A 5 2.33 -3.02 0.40
C VAL A 5 1.55 -3.17 -0.89
N LEU A 6 0.97 -4.34 -1.10
CA LEU A 6 0.14 -4.62 -2.28
C LEU A 6 -1.34 -4.39 -1.93
N ILE A 7 -2.04 -3.60 -2.73
CA ILE A 7 -3.47 -3.35 -2.58
C ILE A 7 -4.23 -4.00 -3.72
N PHE A 8 -5.19 -4.86 -3.39
CA PHE A 8 -6.08 -5.53 -4.35
C PHE A 8 -7.36 -5.98 -3.64
N HIS A 9 -8.37 -6.41 -4.40
CA HIS A 9 -9.56 -7.00 -3.79
C HIS A 9 -9.26 -8.42 -3.28
N ALA A 10 -9.37 -8.65 -1.98
CA ALA A 10 -9.16 -9.96 -1.36
C ALA A 10 -10.35 -10.35 -0.47
N PRO A 11 -10.57 -11.65 -0.20
CA PRO A 11 -11.65 -12.13 0.68
C PRO A 11 -11.53 -11.49 2.07
N ALA A 12 -12.64 -11.07 2.68
CA ALA A 12 -12.61 -10.34 3.95
C ALA A 12 -12.13 -11.18 5.15
N ASP A 13 -12.26 -12.51 5.05
CA ASP A 13 -11.91 -13.49 6.06
C ASP A 13 -10.45 -13.97 6.00
N ALA A 14 -9.72 -13.66 4.92
CA ALA A 14 -8.31 -13.98 4.82
C ALA A 14 -7.45 -13.04 5.71
N GLY A 15 -6.76 -13.59 6.70
CA GLY A 15 -5.77 -12.88 7.51
C GLY A 15 -4.39 -12.80 6.84
N SER A 16 -4.06 -13.74 5.96
CA SER A 16 -2.80 -13.80 5.22
C SER A 16 -2.98 -14.33 3.80
N VAL A 17 -1.94 -14.22 2.98
CA VAL A 17 -1.90 -14.79 1.63
C VAL A 17 -2.10 -16.31 1.63
N ASP A 18 -1.60 -17.01 2.65
CA ASP A 18 -1.74 -18.48 2.78
C ASP A 18 -3.20 -18.93 3.02
N GLN A 19 -4.07 -18.00 3.39
CA GLN A 19 -5.50 -18.26 3.60
C GLN A 19 -6.35 -17.93 2.37
N MET A 20 -5.73 -17.45 1.30
CA MET A 20 -6.43 -17.18 0.04
C MET A 20 -6.74 -18.50 -0.70
N PRO A 21 -7.87 -18.57 -1.43
CA PRO A 21 -8.11 -19.68 -2.34
C PRO A 21 -7.00 -19.78 -3.40
N GLU A 22 -6.55 -21.00 -3.72
CA GLU A 22 -5.45 -21.22 -4.69
C GLU A 22 -5.75 -20.63 -6.08
N ASP A 23 -7.00 -20.71 -6.53
CA ASP A 23 -7.47 -20.20 -7.82
C ASP A 23 -8.16 -18.82 -7.69
N PHE A 24 -7.80 -18.04 -6.67
CA PHE A 24 -8.41 -16.73 -6.46
C PHE A 24 -7.97 -15.74 -7.53
N ASP A 25 -8.94 -15.31 -8.35
CA ASP A 25 -8.78 -14.24 -9.33
C ASP A 25 -9.44 -12.96 -8.78
N PRO A 26 -8.65 -11.98 -8.30
CA PRO A 26 -9.21 -10.78 -7.70
C PRO A 26 -9.95 -9.95 -8.75
N PRO A 27 -11.17 -9.46 -8.46
CA PRO A 27 -11.79 -8.46 -9.33
C PRO A 27 -10.92 -7.19 -9.36
N PRO A 28 -10.97 -6.41 -10.45
CA PRO A 28 -10.21 -5.17 -10.53
C PRO A 28 -10.73 -4.10 -9.58
N LEU A 29 -9.84 -3.22 -9.13
CA LEU A 29 -10.15 -2.05 -8.28
C LEU A 29 -11.04 -1.01 -8.98
N GLY A 30 -11.00 -1.00 -10.31
CA GLY A 30 -11.81 -0.14 -11.17
C GLY A 30 -11.06 0.31 -12.40
N THR A 31 -11.65 1.20 -13.20
CA THR A 31 -10.95 1.80 -14.34
C THR A 31 -9.83 2.72 -13.86
N GLY A 32 -8.77 2.89 -14.66
CA GLY A 32 -7.67 3.81 -14.34
C GLY A 32 -8.17 5.24 -13.98
N PRO A 33 -9.05 5.87 -14.78
CA PRO A 33 -9.63 7.16 -14.44
C PRO A 33 -10.45 7.17 -13.13
N ASP A 34 -11.22 6.11 -12.86
CA ASP A 34 -12.01 6.02 -11.64
C ASP A 34 -11.14 5.86 -10.39
N VAL A 35 -10.13 4.98 -10.45
CA VAL A 35 -9.17 4.78 -9.36
C VAL A 35 -8.44 6.09 -9.05
N ARG A 36 -7.90 6.78 -10.05
CA ARG A 36 -7.23 8.08 -9.86
C ARG A 36 -8.16 9.16 -9.31
N ARG A 37 -9.43 9.18 -9.74
CA ARG A 37 -10.44 10.11 -9.19
C ARG A 37 -10.67 9.84 -7.71
N ARG A 38 -10.97 8.59 -7.33
CA ARG A 38 -11.22 8.21 -5.93
C ARG A 38 -10.02 8.51 -5.03
N LEU A 39 -8.80 8.27 -5.52
CA LEU A 39 -7.57 8.62 -4.81
C LEU A 39 -7.47 10.14 -4.58
N ARG A 40 -7.65 10.97 -5.62
CA ARG A 40 -7.62 12.44 -5.48
C ARG A 40 -8.69 12.99 -4.54
N ASP A 41 -9.90 12.43 -4.59
CA ASP A 41 -11.02 12.90 -3.77
C ASP A 41 -10.77 12.71 -2.26
N ASN A 42 -9.93 11.74 -1.89
CA ASN A 42 -9.65 11.37 -0.50
C ASN A 42 -8.23 11.75 -0.01
N LEU A 43 -7.32 12.06 -0.94
CA LEU A 43 -5.90 12.34 -0.67
C LEU A 43 -5.51 13.65 -1.36
N GLN A 44 -5.73 14.77 -0.67
CA GLN A 44 -5.55 16.12 -1.24
C GLN A 44 -4.10 16.42 -1.68
N ASP A 45 -3.12 15.83 -0.99
CA ASP A 45 -1.70 16.05 -1.25
C ASP A 45 -1.09 15.04 -2.24
N LEU A 46 -1.91 14.15 -2.81
CA LEU A 46 -1.44 13.13 -3.74
C LEU A 46 -1.13 13.76 -5.12
N ASP A 47 0.14 13.72 -5.50
CA ASP A 47 0.56 14.04 -6.87
C ASP A 47 0.26 12.83 -7.78
N LEU A 48 -0.56 13.06 -8.82
CA LEU A 48 -0.87 12.12 -9.91
C LEU A 48 -0.62 12.78 -11.27
N SER A 49 0.43 13.60 -11.38
CA SER A 49 0.84 14.21 -12.66
C SER A 49 1.24 13.14 -13.69
N ASP A 50 1.81 12.02 -13.24
CA ASP A 50 1.95 10.79 -14.00
C ASP A 50 0.69 9.91 -13.78
N PRO A 51 0.00 9.43 -14.83
CA PRO A 51 -1.19 8.60 -14.66
C PRO A 51 -0.92 7.18 -14.14
N GLU A 52 0.32 6.69 -14.23
CA GLU A 52 0.73 5.35 -13.78
C GLU A 52 1.36 5.38 -12.38
N TRP A 53 1.75 6.57 -11.91
CA TRP A 53 2.45 6.77 -10.65
C TRP A 53 1.79 7.84 -9.77
N GLY A 54 1.79 7.60 -8.46
CA GLY A 54 1.39 8.58 -7.47
C GLY A 54 2.46 8.81 -6.42
N HIS A 55 2.52 10.03 -5.88
CA HIS A 55 3.48 10.40 -4.86
C HIS A 55 2.81 11.12 -3.69
N LEU A 56 3.13 10.66 -2.46
CA LEU A 56 2.75 11.32 -1.21
C LEU A 56 3.98 11.51 -0.34
N VAL A 57 4.17 12.74 0.12
CA VAL A 57 5.30 13.13 0.99
C VAL A 57 4.75 13.52 2.35
N GLY A 58 5.23 12.84 3.39
CA GLY A 58 5.01 13.22 4.78
C GLY A 58 6.26 13.82 5.43
N PRO A 59 6.19 14.14 6.74
CA PRO A 59 7.32 14.76 7.45
C PRO A 59 8.56 13.86 7.53
N THR A 60 8.35 12.55 7.66
CA THR A 60 9.43 11.57 7.84
C THR A 60 9.34 10.37 6.91
N TRP A 61 8.35 10.36 6.01
CA TRP A 61 8.06 9.26 5.10
C TRP A 61 7.70 9.75 3.70
N HIS A 62 7.81 8.83 2.74
CA HIS A 62 7.40 9.03 1.34
C HIS A 62 6.77 7.73 0.83
N ILE A 63 5.65 7.84 0.12
CA ILE A 63 4.97 6.72 -0.53
C ILE A 63 4.94 6.98 -2.03
N GLU A 64 5.45 6.02 -2.80
CA GLU A 64 5.18 5.91 -4.23
C GLU A 64 4.06 4.89 -4.44
N LEU A 65 3.07 5.25 -5.25
CA LEU A 65 1.96 4.39 -5.66
C LEU A 65 2.21 3.98 -7.11
N ASN A 66 2.43 2.71 -7.39
CA ASN A 66 2.41 2.19 -8.74
C ASN A 66 1.00 1.69 -9.06
N ILE A 67 0.29 2.47 -9.87
CA ILE A 67 -1.06 2.17 -10.37
C ILE A 67 -0.97 1.37 -11.68
N GLY A 68 0.09 1.60 -12.46
CA GLY A 68 0.33 0.95 -13.74
C GLY A 68 -0.56 1.49 -14.87
N SER A 69 -0.31 0.96 -16.07
CA SER A 69 -1.04 1.31 -17.31
C SER A 69 -2.17 0.34 -17.65
N HIS A 70 -2.36 -0.74 -16.88
CA HIS A 70 -3.44 -1.69 -17.13
C HIS A 70 -4.81 -1.07 -16.83
N ASP A 71 -5.80 -1.36 -17.68
CA ASP A 71 -7.18 -0.88 -17.51
C ASP A 71 -8.13 -2.03 -17.86
N PRO A 72 -8.91 -2.54 -16.88
CA PRO A 72 -9.05 -2.03 -15.51
C PRO A 72 -7.80 -2.25 -14.64
N VAL A 73 -7.66 -1.48 -13.56
CA VAL A 73 -6.54 -1.59 -12.61
C VAL A 73 -6.79 -2.76 -11.66
N ASP A 74 -5.94 -3.79 -11.69
CA ASP A 74 -6.11 -4.98 -10.84
C ASP A 74 -5.56 -4.79 -9.42
N SER A 75 -4.46 -4.05 -9.30
CA SER A 75 -3.78 -3.82 -8.03
C SER A 75 -2.97 -2.53 -8.04
N ILE A 76 -2.60 -2.06 -6.85
CA ILE A 76 -1.68 -0.93 -6.66
C ILE A 76 -0.56 -1.41 -5.74
N MET A 77 0.69 -1.21 -6.15
CA MET A 77 1.84 -1.46 -5.28
C MET A 77 2.29 -0.17 -4.62
N LEU A 78 2.40 -0.17 -3.30
CA LEU A 78 2.96 0.93 -2.53
C LEU A 78 4.42 0.66 -2.19
N TYR A 79 5.29 1.63 -2.46
CA TYR A 79 6.67 1.62 -2.00
C TYR A 79 6.85 2.65 -0.90
N VAL A 80 6.73 2.21 0.35
CA VAL A 80 6.81 3.08 1.53
C VAL A 80 8.24 3.21 2.01
N ARG A 81 8.70 4.43 2.24
CA ARG A 81 10.05 4.73 2.73
C ARG A 81 10.00 5.74 3.87
N GLY A 82 11.08 5.79 4.64
CA GLY A 82 11.18 6.69 5.79
C GLY A 82 10.68 6.06 7.08
N GLY A 83 10.30 6.85 8.07
CA GLY A 83 9.91 6.38 9.41
C GLY A 83 8.62 7.01 9.90
N GLY A 84 8.30 6.77 11.18
CA GLY A 84 7.07 7.28 11.80
C GLY A 84 5.85 6.41 11.49
N ASP A 85 4.96 6.26 12.46
CA ASP A 85 3.79 5.38 12.34
C ASP A 85 2.56 6.09 11.76
N ASP A 86 2.62 7.41 11.58
CA ASP A 86 1.56 8.19 10.94
C ASP A 86 1.32 7.78 9.47
N VAL A 87 2.33 7.19 8.82
CA VAL A 87 2.22 6.61 7.47
C VAL A 87 1.18 5.50 7.39
N LEU A 88 0.94 4.75 8.48
CA LEU A 88 -0.02 3.64 8.50
C LEU A 88 -1.46 4.15 8.32
N ALA A 89 -1.77 5.31 8.89
CA ALA A 89 -3.05 5.97 8.68
C ALA A 89 -3.23 6.42 7.22
N VAL A 90 -2.14 6.80 6.54
CA VAL A 90 -2.16 7.17 5.12
C VAL A 90 -2.37 5.95 4.24
N VAL A 91 -1.69 4.84 4.50
CA VAL A 91 -1.93 3.55 3.82
C VAL A 91 -3.39 3.13 3.97
N ALA A 92 -3.95 3.19 5.18
CA ALA A 92 -5.36 2.88 5.41
C ALA A 92 -6.32 3.76 4.59
N ARG A 93 -6.02 5.06 4.44
CA ARG A 93 -6.81 5.98 3.59
C ARG A 93 -6.69 5.64 2.10
N ILE A 94 -5.51 5.26 1.61
CA ILE A 94 -5.32 4.81 0.23
C ILE A 94 -6.19 3.57 -0.04
N VAL A 95 -6.10 2.56 0.85
CA VAL A 95 -6.89 1.32 0.77
C VAL A 95 -8.39 1.63 0.74
N ALA A 96 -8.87 2.47 1.66
CA ALA A 96 -10.27 2.88 1.72
C ALA A 96 -10.74 3.62 0.47
N SER A 97 -9.86 4.40 -0.18
CA SER A 97 -10.19 5.14 -1.40
C SER A 97 -10.49 4.21 -2.58
N VAL A 98 -9.79 3.08 -2.66
CA VAL A 98 -9.93 2.13 -3.79
C VAL A 98 -10.79 0.91 -3.43
N GLY A 99 -11.14 0.73 -2.16
CA GLY A 99 -11.99 -0.38 -1.70
C GLY A 99 -11.29 -1.74 -1.65
N GLY A 100 -9.95 -1.75 -1.63
CA GLY A 100 -9.15 -2.97 -1.59
C GLY A 100 -8.83 -3.45 -0.17
N ARG A 101 -7.90 -4.40 -0.07
CA ARG A 101 -7.21 -4.79 1.16
C ARG A 101 -5.71 -4.63 0.95
N ALA A 102 -4.99 -4.19 1.98
CA ALA A 102 -3.54 -4.05 1.93
C ALA A 102 -2.86 -5.32 2.45
N LEU A 103 -1.97 -5.90 1.66
CA LEU A 103 -1.11 -7.02 2.02
C LEU A 103 0.30 -6.47 2.29
N ASP A 104 0.82 -6.71 3.48
CA ASP A 104 2.23 -6.49 3.78
C ASP A 104 3.04 -7.59 3.09
N VAL A 105 3.83 -7.21 2.08
CA VAL A 105 4.59 -8.18 1.27
C VAL A 105 5.69 -8.85 2.09
N SER A 106 6.18 -8.21 3.15
CA SER A 106 7.26 -8.74 3.97
C SER A 106 6.80 -9.83 4.94
N THR A 107 5.55 -9.75 5.42
CA THR A 107 4.97 -10.73 6.35
C THR A 107 4.00 -11.69 5.69
N GLY A 108 3.44 -11.32 4.53
CA GLY A 108 2.35 -12.06 3.89
C GLY A 108 1.00 -11.88 4.60
N GLU A 109 0.89 -10.94 5.53
CA GLU A 109 -0.33 -10.68 6.31
C GLU A 109 -1.11 -9.47 5.78
N PHE A 110 -2.43 -9.54 5.84
CA PHE A 110 -3.27 -8.39 5.51
C PHE A 110 -3.30 -7.39 6.67
N LEU A 111 -3.14 -6.11 6.33
CA LEU A 111 -3.32 -5.00 7.24
C LEU A 111 -4.82 -4.79 7.53
N THR A 112 -5.15 -4.70 8.80
CA THR A 112 -6.49 -4.56 9.38
C THR A 112 -6.66 -3.21 10.08
N GLY A 113 -5.57 -2.44 10.20
CA GLY A 113 -5.56 -1.18 10.95
C GLY A 113 -5.37 -1.36 12.46
N GLU A 114 -5.24 -2.60 12.94
CA GLU A 114 -4.93 -2.87 14.35
C GLU A 114 -3.50 -2.42 14.69
N PRO A 115 -3.27 -1.78 15.86
CA PRO A 115 -1.95 -1.30 16.27
C PRO A 115 -0.87 -2.40 16.31
N THR A 116 -1.26 -3.66 16.43
CA THR A 116 -0.35 -4.81 16.46
C THR A 116 0.21 -5.17 15.08
N GLN A 117 -0.35 -4.65 13.99
CA GLN A 117 0.10 -4.92 12.61
C GLN A 117 1.06 -3.85 12.08
N THR A 118 1.98 -3.41 12.94
CA THR A 118 3.11 -2.55 12.56
C THR A 118 4.40 -3.34 12.30
N VAL A 119 4.36 -4.68 12.45
CA VAL A 119 5.56 -5.54 12.49
C VAL A 119 6.42 -5.39 11.23
N GLY A 120 5.83 -5.45 10.03
CA GLY A 120 6.61 -5.30 8.80
C GLY A 120 7.17 -3.89 8.63
N TRP A 121 6.38 -2.86 8.96
CA TRP A 121 6.85 -1.47 8.92
C TRP A 121 8.00 -1.20 9.90
N HIS A 122 7.88 -1.65 11.15
CA HIS A 122 8.91 -1.53 12.18
C HIS A 122 10.13 -2.38 11.83
N GLY A 123 9.94 -3.59 11.30
CA GLY A 123 11.00 -4.46 10.81
C GLY A 123 11.79 -3.81 9.67
N PHE A 124 11.10 -3.19 8.71
CA PHE A 124 11.74 -2.37 7.67
C PHE A 124 12.57 -1.22 8.27
N GLN A 125 12.01 -0.45 9.20
CA GLN A 125 12.72 0.68 9.82
C GLN A 125 13.98 0.22 10.57
N GLN A 126 13.88 -0.88 11.32
CA GLN A 126 15.02 -1.47 12.03
C GLN A 126 16.12 -1.91 11.06
N TYR A 127 15.74 -2.63 9.99
CA TYR A 127 16.68 -3.09 8.98
C TYR A 127 17.37 -1.92 8.24
N ARG A 128 16.60 -0.90 7.85
CA ARG A 128 17.13 0.33 7.26
C ARG A 128 18.16 0.99 8.18
N ASP A 129 17.82 1.17 9.46
CA ASP A 129 18.68 1.83 10.44
C ASP A 129 19.97 1.05 10.69
N GLN A 130 19.91 -0.28 10.66
CA GLN A 130 21.09 -1.13 10.76
C GLN A 130 22.05 -0.89 9.58
N ILE A 131 21.54 -0.81 8.34
CA ILE A 131 22.37 -0.53 7.16
C ILE A 131 23.02 0.85 7.26
N LEU A 132 22.22 1.88 7.61
CA LEU A 132 22.71 3.26 7.67
C LEU A 132 23.78 3.47 8.75
N ARG A 133 23.71 2.72 9.86
CA ARG A 133 24.72 2.76 10.94
C ARG A 133 26.00 1.97 10.63
N GLY A 134 25.92 1.01 9.70
CA GLY A 134 27.06 0.20 9.26
C GLY A 134 27.83 0.79 8.07
N SER A 135 27.52 2.02 7.68
CA SER A 135 28.10 2.76 6.54
C SER A 135 29.17 3.75 6.99
#